data_AF-A0A8H7VQV5-F1
#
_entry.id   AF-A0A8H7VQV5-F1
#
_cell.length_a   1.000
_cell.length_b   1.000
_cell.length_c   1.000
_cell.angle_alpha   90.00
_cell.angle_beta   90.00
_cell.angle_gamma   90.00
#
_symmetry.space_group_name_H-M   'P 1'
#
loop_
_entity.id
_entity.type
_entity.pdbx_description
1 polymer ?
#
loop_
_entity_poly.entity_id
_entity_poly.type
_entity_poly.pdbx_seq_one_letter_code
_entity_poly.pdbx_strand_id
1 'polypeptide(L)'
;MKTHRITTFLHCIRLTTLITTIVIVIGSLFLYSSNATPLNISDTTDSKAWMIQSITDRRLISTLVAAQASIFCPLFVLLNPTAKETEACIIEILCQWLMPLGLALSWMFSILFDLKTTEMIGHSSLCLLQDTGCILFGFIYALKYAIVLLFSIEAGLVTLKSVTGNQIQLPTNEKI
;
A
#
# COMPACT_ATOMS: atom_id res chain seq x y z
N MET A 1 -23.19 20.70 1.55
CA MET A 1 -23.21 19.63 2.59
C MET A 1 -22.65 18.28 2.11
N LYS A 2 -22.89 17.83 0.85
CA LYS A 2 -22.34 16.56 0.31
C LYS A 2 -20.81 16.56 0.16
N THR A 3 -20.21 17.64 -0.34
CA THR A 3 -18.76 17.74 -0.62
C THR A 3 -17.89 17.67 0.64
N HIS A 4 -18.34 18.29 1.74
CA HIS A 4 -17.64 18.23 3.03
C HIS A 4 -17.56 16.79 3.57
N ARG A 5 -18.64 16.01 3.44
CA ARG A 5 -18.66 14.59 3.88
C ARG A 5 -17.66 13.73 3.10
N ILE A 6 -17.55 13.95 1.79
CA ILE A 6 -16.60 13.22 0.93
C ILE A 6 -15.15 13.54 1.32
N THR A 7 -14.84 14.81 1.58
CA THR A 7 -13.50 15.22 2.01
C THR A 7 -13.14 14.62 3.38
N THR A 8 -14.06 14.66 4.36
CA THR A 8 -13.84 14.00 5.67
C THR A 8 -13.62 12.50 5.52
N PHE A 9 -14.39 11.83 4.66
CA PHE A 9 -14.26 10.40 4.40
C PHE A 9 -12.91 10.05 3.75
N LEU A 10 -12.46 10.86 2.79
CA LEU A 10 -11.12 10.74 2.19
C LEU A 10 -10.00 10.86 3.24
N HIS A 11 -10.09 11.84 4.15
CA HIS A 11 -9.12 11.96 5.24
C HIS A 11 -9.13 10.75 6.17
N CYS A 12 -10.32 10.20 6.47
CA CYS A 12 -10.45 8.98 7.28
C CYS A 12 -9.80 7.76 6.61
N ILE A 13 -10.04 7.57 5.30
CA ILE A 13 -9.40 6.49 4.53
C ILE A 13 -7.89 6.66 4.53
N ARG A 14 -7.37 7.87 4.29
CA ARG A 14 -5.93 8.16 4.31
C ARG A 14 -5.26 7.90 5.65
N LEU A 15 -5.95 8.22 6.74
CA LEU A 15 -5.48 7.90 8.08
C LEU A 15 -5.47 6.37 8.30
N THR A 16 -6.51 5.69 7.83
CA THR A 16 -6.64 4.23 7.95
C THR A 16 -5.57 3.51 7.13
N THR A 17 -5.28 3.96 5.91
CA THR A 17 -4.19 3.41 5.07
C THR A 17 -2.83 3.66 5.68
N LEU A 18 -2.61 4.83 6.28
CA LEU A 18 -1.37 5.13 7.02
C LEU A 18 -1.16 4.16 8.19
N ILE A 19 -2.17 4.01 9.05
CA ILE A 19 -2.11 3.10 10.21
C ILE A 19 -1.90 1.65 9.73
N THR A 20 -2.65 1.21 8.72
CA THR A 20 -2.53 -0.14 8.15
C THR A 20 -1.13 -0.38 7.59
N THR A 21 -0.55 0.60 6.88
CA THR A 21 0.82 0.51 6.34
C THR A 21 1.84 0.32 7.46
N ILE A 22 1.73 1.11 8.53
CA ILE A 22 2.65 1.03 9.68
C ILE A 22 2.55 -0.36 10.32
N VAL A 23 1.34 -0.89 10.50
CA VAL A 23 1.13 -2.24 11.06
C VAL A 23 1.76 -3.31 10.16
N ILE A 24 1.62 -3.21 8.83
CA ILE A 24 2.25 -4.14 7.88
C ILE A 24 3.77 -4.08 8.01
N VAL A 25 4.36 -2.87 8.09
CA VAL A 25 5.80 -2.69 8.22
C VAL A 25 6.32 -3.31 9.52
N ILE A 26 5.69 -2.99 10.66
CA ILE A 26 6.07 -3.55 11.97
C ILE A 26 5.94 -5.08 11.95
N GLY A 27 4.83 -5.62 11.45
CA GLY A 27 4.63 -7.06 11.34
C GLY A 27 5.67 -7.74 10.45
N SER A 28 6.01 -7.13 9.32
CA SER A 28 7.01 -7.66 8.38
C SER A 28 8.41 -7.65 8.99
N LEU A 29 8.77 -6.58 9.71
CA LEU A 29 10.03 -6.48 10.45
C LEU A 29 10.09 -7.49 11.60
N PHE A 30 8.99 -7.69 12.32
CA PHE A 30 8.92 -8.66 13.40
C PHE A 30 9.11 -10.10 12.89
N LEU A 31 8.45 -10.46 11.78
CA LEU A 31 8.65 -11.75 11.12
C LEU A 31 10.09 -11.92 10.64
N TYR A 32 10.66 -10.88 10.01
CA TYR A 32 12.04 -10.90 9.59
C TYR A 32 13.00 -11.11 10.77
N SER A 33 12.82 -10.34 11.84
CA SER A 33 13.66 -10.41 13.05
C SER A 33 13.54 -11.75 13.77
N SER A 34 12.34 -12.35 13.79
CA SER A 34 12.12 -13.65 14.46
C SER A 34 12.71 -14.81 13.66
N ASN A 35 12.80 -14.67 12.34
CA ASN A 35 13.30 -15.71 11.43
C ASN A 35 14.79 -15.53 11.06
N ALA A 36 15.42 -14.42 11.48
CA ALA A 36 16.82 -14.16 11.22
C ALA A 36 17.70 -15.07 12.11
N THR A 37 18.09 -16.23 11.59
CA THR A 37 19.11 -17.08 12.21
C THR A 37 20.51 -16.56 11.86
N PRO A 38 21.45 -16.50 12.82
CA PRO A 38 22.84 -16.18 12.52
C PRO A 38 23.45 -17.29 11.64
N LEU A 39 23.97 -16.92 10.47
CA LEU A 39 24.62 -17.85 9.54
C LEU A 39 25.90 -18.40 10.19
N ASN A 40 25.90 -19.69 10.53
CA ASN A 40 27.09 -20.42 10.93
C ASN A 40 27.69 -21.09 9.68
N ILE A 41 28.87 -20.63 9.25
CA ILE A 41 29.48 -20.87 7.92
C ILE A 41 30.04 -22.31 7.76
N SER A 42 29.47 -23.30 8.44
CA SER A 42 30.14 -24.59 8.62
C SER A 42 29.61 -25.77 7.81
N ASP A 43 28.46 -25.72 7.12
CA ASP A 43 27.95 -26.92 6.46
C ASP A 43 27.15 -26.67 5.18
N THR A 44 27.34 -27.56 4.21
CA THR A 44 26.69 -27.68 2.88
C THR A 44 25.16 -27.49 2.81
N THR A 45 24.46 -27.46 3.94
CA THR A 45 23.10 -26.91 4.12
C THR A 45 22.97 -25.40 3.82
N ASP A 46 24.09 -24.69 3.70
CA ASP A 46 24.18 -23.24 3.48
C ASP A 46 23.44 -22.76 2.23
N SER A 47 23.42 -23.52 1.13
CA SER A 47 22.81 -23.03 -0.12
C SER A 47 21.30 -22.77 0.02
N LYS A 48 20.58 -23.61 0.76
CA LYS A 48 19.14 -23.44 0.98
C LYS A 48 18.86 -22.34 2.00
N ALA A 49 19.64 -22.26 3.08
CA ALA A 49 19.51 -21.21 4.10
C ALA A 49 19.79 -19.82 3.50
N TRP A 50 20.87 -19.68 2.71
CA TRP A 50 21.19 -18.47 1.97
C TRP A 50 20.10 -18.08 0.97
N MET A 51 19.51 -19.07 0.27
CA MET A 51 18.40 -18.84 -0.64
C MET A 51 17.17 -18.30 0.11
N ILE A 52 16.77 -18.94 1.21
CA ILE A 52 15.63 -18.52 2.03
C ILE A 52 15.85 -17.11 2.62
N GLN A 53 17.05 -16.83 3.12
CA GLN A 53 17.41 -15.51 3.64
C GLN A 53 17.32 -14.44 2.54
N SER A 54 17.94 -14.69 1.38
CA SER A 54 17.92 -13.76 0.24
C SER A 54 16.50 -13.48 -0.27
N ILE A 55 15.61 -14.46 -0.20
CA ILE A 55 14.21 -14.29 -0.59
C ILE A 55 13.46 -13.47 0.46
N THR A 56 13.67 -13.74 1.74
CA THR A 56 13.06 -12.98 2.84
C THR A 56 13.47 -11.50 2.80
N ASP A 57 14.75 -11.22 2.55
CA ASP A 57 15.27 -9.86 2.36
C ASP A 57 14.57 -9.14 1.21
N ARG A 58 14.44 -9.80 0.06
CA ARG A 58 13.79 -9.22 -1.13
C ARG A 58 12.30 -8.90 -0.87
N ARG A 59 11.58 -9.75 -0.15
CA ARG A 59 10.18 -9.51 0.24
C ARG A 59 10.05 -8.32 1.18
N LEU A 60 10.94 -8.24 2.17
CA LEU A 60 10.97 -7.13 3.12
C LEU A 60 11.25 -5.81 2.38
N ILE A 61 12.25 -5.79 1.49
CA ILE A 61 12.59 -4.61 0.68
C ILE A 61 11.41 -4.19 -0.20
N SER A 62 10.77 -5.11 -0.93
CA SER A 62 9.61 -4.80 -1.76
C SER A 62 8.46 -4.21 -0.95
N THR A 63 8.17 -4.81 0.22
CA THR A 63 7.14 -4.32 1.15
C THR A 63 7.48 -2.94 1.69
N LEU A 64 8.75 -2.69 2.05
CA LEU A 64 9.21 -1.40 2.56
C LEU A 64 9.13 -0.30 1.50
N VAL A 65 9.50 -0.58 0.25
CA VAL A 65 9.41 0.41 -0.84
C VAL A 65 7.95 0.80 -1.10
N ALA A 66 7.05 -0.18 -1.17
CA ALA A 66 5.61 0.09 -1.30
C ALA A 66 5.08 0.88 -0.10
N ALA A 67 5.50 0.51 1.11
CA ALA A 67 5.12 1.18 2.35
C ALA A 67 5.59 2.64 2.41
N GLN A 68 6.85 2.92 2.05
CA GLN A 68 7.42 4.27 2.03
C GLN A 68 6.61 5.19 1.10
N ALA A 69 6.32 4.73 -0.13
CA ALA A 69 5.48 5.49 -1.05
C ALA A 69 4.09 5.77 -0.45
N SER A 70 3.46 4.78 0.19
CA SER A 70 2.13 4.93 0.82
C SER A 70 2.10 5.75 2.10
N ILE A 71 3.23 5.99 2.77
CA ILE A 71 3.31 6.85 3.96
C ILE A 71 3.50 8.31 3.52
N PHE A 72 4.46 8.56 2.62
CA PHE A 72 4.79 9.93 2.22
C PHE A 72 3.70 10.59 1.39
N CYS A 73 3.00 9.82 0.56
CA CYS A 73 1.97 10.34 -0.32
C CYS A 73 0.77 10.96 0.45
N PRO A 74 0.08 10.27 1.37
CA PRO A 74 -1.01 10.87 2.14
C PRO A 74 -0.52 12.03 3.03
N LEU A 75 0.69 11.91 3.57
CA LEU A 75 1.29 12.91 4.46
C LEU A 75 1.58 14.22 3.71
N PHE A 76 2.07 14.16 2.48
CA PHE A 76 2.28 15.35 1.64
C PHE A 76 0.96 16.04 1.28
N VAL A 77 -0.11 15.27 1.06
CA VAL A 77 -1.44 15.84 0.78
C VAL A 77 -2.11 16.40 2.04
N LEU A 78 -1.86 15.81 3.22
CA LEU A 78 -2.34 16.32 4.51
C LEU A 78 -1.61 17.61 4.94
N LEU A 79 -0.32 17.74 4.60
CA LEU A 79 0.53 18.87 4.98
C LEU A 79 0.47 20.07 4.02
N ASN A 80 -0.27 19.99 2.91
CA ASN A 80 -0.40 21.10 1.96
C ASN A 80 -1.80 21.76 2.05
N PRO A 81 -2.08 22.57 3.08
CA PRO A 81 -3.37 23.25 3.27
C PRO A 81 -3.59 24.43 2.30
N THR A 82 -2.63 24.72 1.42
CA THR A 82 -2.57 25.97 0.64
C THR A 82 -3.02 25.88 -0.81
N ALA A 83 -3.60 24.76 -1.26
CA ALA A 83 -4.27 24.70 -2.56
C ALA A 83 -5.66 25.38 -2.46
N LYS A 84 -5.65 26.71 -2.30
CA LYS A 84 -6.83 27.56 -2.45
C LYS A 84 -7.30 27.46 -3.90
N GLU A 85 -8.61 27.29 -4.03
CA GLU A 85 -9.46 27.28 -5.23
C GLU A 85 -8.93 28.14 -6.39
N THR A 86 -7.94 27.63 -7.12
CA THR A 86 -7.46 28.20 -8.37
C THR A 86 -7.69 27.11 -9.39
N GLU A 87 -8.44 27.42 -10.44
CA GLU A 87 -8.86 26.55 -11.55
C GLU A 87 -8.06 25.24 -11.63
N ALA A 88 -8.66 24.15 -11.12
CA ALA A 88 -7.99 22.86 -11.09
C ALA A 88 -7.62 22.45 -12.52
N CYS A 89 -6.33 22.49 -12.83
CA CYS A 89 -5.81 22.03 -14.10
C CYS A 89 -6.11 20.53 -14.23
N ILE A 90 -6.40 20.04 -15.44
CA ILE A 90 -6.61 18.61 -15.74
C ILE A 90 -5.46 17.76 -15.18
N ILE A 91 -4.24 18.32 -15.17
CA ILE A 91 -3.03 17.71 -14.61
C ILE A 91 -3.18 17.43 -13.11
N GLU A 92 -3.75 18.34 -12.33
CA GLU A 92 -3.95 18.14 -10.89
C GLU A 92 -4.97 17.04 -10.59
N ILE A 93 -6.06 16.99 -11.37
CA ILE A 93 -7.08 15.94 -11.26
C ILE A 93 -6.46 14.57 -11.62
N LEU A 94 -5.67 14.53 -12.70
CA LEU A 94 -4.97 13.31 -13.12
C LEU A 94 -3.97 12.87 -12.04
N CYS A 95 -3.19 13.78 -11.46
CA CYS A 95 -2.27 13.49 -10.37
C CYS A 95 -2.98 12.98 -9.11
N GLN A 96 -4.13 13.56 -8.75
CA GLN A 96 -4.93 13.10 -7.61
C GLN A 96 -5.49 11.68 -7.80
N TRP A 97 -5.71 11.25 -9.05
CA TRP A 97 -6.16 9.89 -9.37
C TRP A 97 -5.01 8.90 -9.53
N LEU A 98 -3.94 9.32 -10.22
CA LEU A 98 -2.75 8.51 -10.48
C LEU A 98 -2.03 8.13 -9.18
N MET A 99 -2.11 9.00 -8.18
CA MET A 99 -1.49 8.81 -6.87
C MET A 99 -2.01 7.57 -6.11
N PRO A 100 -3.30 7.43 -5.76
CA PRO A 100 -3.82 6.22 -5.10
C PRO A 100 -3.72 4.98 -6.01
N LEU A 101 -3.85 5.13 -7.33
CA LEU A 101 -3.68 4.03 -8.26
C LEU A 101 -2.23 3.49 -8.28
N GLY A 102 -1.24 4.37 -8.33
CA GLY A 102 0.17 4.01 -8.29
C GLY A 102 0.56 3.33 -6.98
N LEU A 103 -0.06 3.72 -5.87
CA LEU A 103 0.09 3.03 -4.59
C LEU A 103 -0.54 1.63 -4.64
N ALA A 104 -1.77 1.50 -5.16
CA ALA A 104 -2.42 0.20 -5.33
C ALA A 104 -1.57 -0.76 -6.20
N LEU A 105 -1.00 -0.26 -7.31
CA LEU A 105 -0.12 -1.02 -8.19
C LEU A 105 1.18 -1.44 -7.49
N SER A 106 1.75 -0.57 -6.65
CA SER A 106 2.96 -0.86 -5.88
C SER A 106 2.73 -1.98 -4.84
N TRP A 107 1.57 -1.95 -4.17
CA TRP A 107 1.16 -3.01 -3.24
C TRP A 107 0.79 -4.31 -3.96
N MET A 108 0.13 -4.24 -5.12
CA MET A 108 -0.12 -5.40 -5.98
C MET A 108 1.20 -6.04 -6.42
N PHE A 109 2.19 -5.25 -6.84
CA PHE A 109 3.52 -5.76 -7.17
C PHE A 109 4.17 -6.45 -5.96
N SER A 110 4.10 -5.87 -4.76
CA SER A 110 4.59 -6.51 -3.54
C SER A 110 3.90 -7.85 -3.27
N ILE A 111 2.58 -7.94 -3.44
CA ILE A 111 1.81 -9.18 -3.25
C ILE A 111 2.18 -10.23 -4.30
N LEU A 112 2.25 -9.86 -5.58
CA LEU A 112 2.64 -10.79 -6.65
C LEU A 112 4.07 -11.30 -6.47
N PHE A 113 4.97 -10.42 -6.03
CA PHE A 113 6.34 -10.80 -5.71
C PHE A 113 6.39 -11.80 -4.54
N ASP A 114 5.62 -11.56 -3.48
CA ASP A 114 5.48 -12.49 -2.36
C ASP A 114 4.89 -13.84 -2.79
N LEU A 115 3.89 -13.87 -3.66
CA LEU A 115 3.30 -15.10 -4.20
C LEU A 115 4.33 -15.91 -4.98
N LYS A 116 4.97 -15.27 -5.96
CA LYS A 116 5.95 -15.93 -6.84
C LYS A 116 7.14 -16.45 -6.05
N THR A 117 7.59 -15.71 -5.05
CA THR A 117 8.69 -16.16 -4.18
C THR A 117 8.25 -17.22 -3.19
N THR A 118 6.97 -17.31 -2.80
CA THR A 118 6.45 -18.36 -1.91
C THR A 118 6.30 -19.68 -2.65
N GLU A 119 5.86 -19.62 -3.91
CA GLU A 119 5.81 -20.77 -4.80
C GLU A 119 7.20 -21.37 -5.04
N MET A 120 8.23 -20.53 -5.24
CA MET A 120 9.62 -20.99 -5.43
C MET A 120 10.25 -21.66 -4.19
N ILE A 121 9.84 -21.28 -2.98
CA ILE A 121 10.35 -21.84 -1.72
C ILE A 121 9.70 -23.21 -1.40
N GLY A 122 8.59 -23.54 -2.07
CA GLY A 122 7.77 -24.71 -1.80
C GLY A 122 6.91 -24.51 -0.56
N HIS A 123 5.61 -24.82 -0.70
CA HIS A 123 4.57 -24.72 0.34
C HIS A 123 4.94 -25.39 1.68
N SER A 124 5.87 -26.34 1.65
CA SER A 124 6.21 -27.26 2.72
C SER A 124 7.40 -26.83 3.60
N SER A 125 8.12 -25.74 3.31
CA SER A 125 9.28 -25.33 4.13
C SER A 125 9.01 -24.14 5.05
N LEU A 126 8.06 -23.26 4.69
CA LEU A 126 7.79 -22.02 5.42
C LEU A 126 6.73 -22.17 6.53
N CYS A 127 5.78 -23.10 6.39
CA CYS A 127 4.83 -23.44 7.48
C CYS A 127 5.27 -24.58 8.39
N LEU A 128 6.22 -25.41 7.97
CA LEU A 128 6.67 -26.56 8.78
C LEU A 128 7.65 -26.15 9.88
N LEU A 129 8.21 -24.93 9.84
CA LEU A 129 9.21 -24.49 10.80
C LEU A 129 8.63 -23.80 12.06
N GLN A 130 7.42 -23.21 12.03
CA GLN A 130 6.87 -22.53 13.22
C GLN A 130 5.36 -22.24 13.10
N ASP A 131 4.50 -22.98 13.84
CA ASP A 131 3.03 -22.84 13.82
C ASP A 131 2.53 -21.39 14.08
N THR A 132 3.24 -20.63 14.91
CA THR A 132 2.88 -19.24 15.25
C THR A 132 3.19 -18.24 14.13
N GLY A 133 4.15 -18.57 13.25
CA GLY A 133 4.58 -17.70 12.14
C GLY A 133 3.59 -17.68 10.98
N CYS A 134 2.89 -18.79 10.71
CA CYS A 134 1.96 -18.86 9.59
C CYS A 134 0.68 -18.04 9.80
N ILE A 135 0.20 -17.90 11.04
CA ILE A 135 -0.94 -17.03 11.35
C ILE A 135 -0.56 -15.56 11.12
N LEU A 136 0.60 -15.14 11.63
CA LEU A 136 1.07 -13.77 11.47
C LEU A 136 1.39 -13.44 10.00
N PHE A 137 2.00 -14.38 9.27
CA PHE A 137 2.24 -14.25 7.84
C PHE A 137 0.93 -14.12 7.06
N GLY A 138 -0.05 -15.00 7.33
CA GLY A 138 -1.38 -14.91 6.70
C GLY A 138 -2.12 -13.63 7.05
N PHE A 139 -2.00 -13.14 8.29
CA PHE A 139 -2.58 -11.86 8.73
C PHE A 139 -1.96 -10.67 8.00
N ILE A 140 -0.62 -10.60 7.92
CA ILE A 140 0.08 -9.54 7.18
C ILE A 140 -0.29 -9.59 5.71
N TYR A 141 -0.38 -10.79 5.15
CA TYR A 141 -0.79 -11.01 3.78
C TYR A 141 -2.23 -10.49 3.52
N ALA A 142 -3.18 -10.77 4.41
CA ALA A 142 -4.53 -10.22 4.36
C ALA A 142 -4.54 -8.69 4.47
N LEU A 143 -3.70 -8.11 5.33
CA LEU A 143 -3.57 -6.65 5.44
C LEU A 143 -3.06 -6.00 4.14
N LYS A 144 -2.15 -6.66 3.42
CA LYS A 144 -1.70 -6.17 2.10
C LYS A 144 -2.86 -6.08 1.10
N TYR A 145 -3.75 -7.07 1.06
CA TYR A 145 -4.96 -6.99 0.23
C TYR A 145 -5.93 -5.91 0.70
N ALA A 146 -6.10 -5.76 2.02
CA ALA A 146 -6.94 -4.71 2.57
C ALA A 146 -6.45 -3.32 2.16
N ILE A 147 -5.14 -3.10 2.08
CA ILE A 147 -4.57 -1.81 1.66
C ILE A 147 -4.80 -1.53 0.18
N VAL A 148 -4.69 -2.55 -0.69
CA VAL A 148 -5.03 -2.42 -2.11
C VAL A 148 -6.49 -2.04 -2.28
N LEU A 149 -7.38 -2.67 -1.51
CA LEU A 149 -8.80 -2.35 -1.52
C LEU A 149 -9.06 -0.90 -1.06
N LEU A 150 -8.41 -0.45 0.02
CA LEU A 150 -8.53 0.92 0.51
C LEU A 150 -8.05 1.94 -0.54
N PHE A 151 -6.94 1.71 -1.23
CA PHE A 151 -6.49 2.59 -2.31
C PHE A 151 -7.41 2.56 -3.53
N SER A 152 -8.01 1.42 -3.84
CA SER A 152 -9.01 1.30 -4.91
C SER A 152 -10.28 2.10 -4.56
N ILE A 153 -10.73 2.04 -3.30
CA ILE A 153 -11.84 2.84 -2.79
C ILE A 153 -11.50 4.34 -2.84
N GLU A 154 -10.27 4.72 -2.43
CA GLU A 154 -9.80 6.12 -2.52
C GLU A 154 -9.82 6.63 -3.97
N ALA A 155 -9.27 5.86 -4.92
CA ALA A 155 -9.33 6.20 -6.34
C ALA A 155 -10.77 6.38 -6.82
N GLY A 156 -11.68 5.49 -6.41
CA GLY A 156 -13.12 5.59 -6.69
C GLY A 156 -13.74 6.87 -6.13
N LEU A 157 -13.45 7.24 -4.88
CA LEU A 157 -13.95 8.48 -4.26
C LEU A 157 -13.42 9.74 -4.94
N VAL A 158 -12.16 9.74 -5.38
CA VAL A 158 -11.57 10.85 -6.15
C VAL A 158 -12.29 11.00 -7.48
N THR A 159 -12.56 9.90 -8.20
CA THR A 159 -13.35 9.97 -9.45
C THR A 159 -14.77 10.49 -9.20
N LEU A 160 -15.44 10.03 -8.14
CA LEU A 160 -16.79 10.47 -7.79
C LEU A 160 -16.82 11.96 -7.46
N LYS A 161 -15.82 12.47 -6.74
CA LYS A 161 -15.67 13.89 -6.43
C LYS A 161 -15.47 14.71 -7.71
N SER A 162 -14.64 14.24 -8.64
CA SER A 162 -14.40 14.92 -9.93
C SER A 162 -15.67 14.97 -10.80
N VAL A 163 -16.39 13.85 -10.93
CA VAL A 163 -17.64 13.78 -11.71
C VAL A 163 -18.72 14.69 -11.11
N THR A 164 -18.87 14.71 -9.78
CA THR A 164 -19.87 15.55 -9.10
C THR A 164 -19.49 17.03 -9.16
N GLY A 165 -18.20 17.37 -9.17
CA GLY A 165 -17.72 18.75 -9.32
C GLY A 165 -18.00 19.33 -10.71
N ASN A 166 -17.77 18.55 -11.77
CA ASN A 166 -18.01 18.98 -13.16
C ASN A 166 -19.50 19.18 -13.48
N GLN A 167 -20.41 18.53 -12.76
CA GLN A 167 -21.87 18.71 -12.93
C GLN A 167 -22.40 20.04 -12.37
N ILE A 168 -21.62 20.75 -11.53
CA ILE A 168 -22.05 22.01 -10.90
C ILE A 168 -21.58 23.24 -11.71
N GLN A 169 -20.61 23.08 -12.63
CA GLN A 169 -20.28 24.09 -13.64
C GLN A 169 -21.13 23.89 -14.90
N LEU A 170 -22.46 24.03 -14.79
CA LEU A 170 -23.26 24.32 -15.97
C LEU A 170 -23.06 25.80 -16.32
N PRO A 171 -22.64 26.14 -17.55
CA PRO A 171 -22.46 27.54 -17.94
C PRO A 171 -23.81 28.23 -17.93
N THR A 172 -24.02 29.16 -16.99
CA THR A 172 -24.97 30.25 -17.20
C THR A 172 -24.45 31.12 -18.34
N ASN A 173 -24.73 30.66 -19.55
CA ASN A 173 -24.90 31.51 -20.72
C ASN A 173 -26.12 32.40 -20.42
N GLU A 174 -25.92 33.52 -19.76
CA GLU A 174 -26.87 34.63 -19.85
C GLU A 174 -26.30 35.61 -20.86
N LYS A 175 -26.77 35.43 -22.10
CA LYS A 175 -26.76 36.49 -23.11
C LYS A 175 -27.72 37.59 -22.64
N ILE A 176 -27.24 38.83 -22.63
CA ILE A 176 -27.81 40.08 -23.19
C ILE A 176 -27.25 41.26 -22.41
#